data_AF-A0A7S1WDX6-F1
#
_entry.id   AF-A0A7S1WDX6-F1
#
_cell.length_a   1.000
_cell.length_b   1.000
_cell.length_c   1.000
_cell.angle_alpha   90.00
_cell.angle_beta   90.00
_cell.angle_gamma   90.00
#
_symmetry.space_group_name_H-M   'P 1'
#
loop_
_entity.id
_entity.type
_entity.pdbx_description
1 polymer ?
#
loop_
_entity_poly.entity_id
_entity_poly.type
_entity_poly.pdbx_seq_one_letter_code
_entity_poly.pdbx_strand_id
1 'polypeptide(L)'
;AGRDAFDGDAPYTIMFGPDRCGSTDRVHFILRHRSPVTGAWEEKHLRDAPPVPGDRRTHLYGLLVRPDNHFEVRIDGRVRASGSLLEAMDPPVNPPEEVDDPADTRPSDWVELRLIDDPEAQRPADWGDEDEPEFVPDSTAQRPDGWNEEAPFQILAERPRDWDDAEDGEWEPTVV
;
A
#
# COMPACT_ATOMS: atom_id res chain seq x y z
N ALA A 1 21.01 24.94 -23.03
CA ALA A 1 20.73 23.58 -23.53
C ALA A 1 19.69 23.69 -24.64
N GLY A 2 19.89 23.02 -25.78
CA GLY A 2 19.02 23.07 -26.95
C GLY A 2 17.71 22.31 -26.74
N ARG A 3 16.67 22.66 -27.51
CA ARG A 3 15.31 22.09 -27.44
C ARG A 3 15.24 20.57 -27.68
N ASP A 4 16.29 19.95 -28.22
CA ASP A 4 16.33 18.52 -28.53
C ASP A 4 16.71 17.62 -27.34
N ALA A 5 16.93 18.20 -26.15
CA ALA A 5 17.22 17.49 -24.89
C ALA A 5 16.14 17.75 -23.83
N PHE A 6 14.88 17.84 -24.25
CA PHE A 6 13.73 17.98 -23.35
C PHE A 6 13.06 16.61 -23.19
N ASP A 7 13.44 15.91 -22.13
CA ASP A 7 12.86 14.64 -21.69
C ASP A 7 12.35 14.78 -20.23
N GLY A 8 11.88 13.67 -19.65
CA GLY A 8 11.39 13.63 -18.28
C GLY A 8 12.44 13.93 -17.21
N ASP A 9 13.73 13.76 -17.53
CA ASP A 9 14.85 13.97 -16.61
C ASP A 9 15.44 15.39 -16.72
N ALA A 10 14.93 16.19 -17.66
CA ALA A 10 15.37 17.56 -17.88
C ALA A 10 15.23 18.39 -16.58
N PRO A 11 16.26 19.15 -16.20
CA PRO A 11 16.24 19.87 -14.93
C PRO A 11 15.20 20.99 -14.93
N TYR A 12 14.30 20.94 -13.94
CA TYR A 12 13.29 21.96 -13.69
C TYR A 12 13.40 22.50 -12.25
N THR A 13 12.75 23.64 -11.99
CA THR A 13 12.68 24.25 -10.64
C THR A 13 11.29 24.05 -10.02
N ILE A 14 10.24 24.24 -10.81
CA ILE A 14 8.85 24.08 -10.40
C ILE A 14 8.13 23.24 -11.44
N MET A 15 7.39 22.23 -10.99
CA MET A 15 6.39 21.53 -11.79
C MET A 15 5.02 21.82 -11.19
N PHE A 16 4.11 22.33 -12.02
CA PHE A 16 2.77 22.69 -11.60
C PHE A 16 1.74 22.35 -12.67
N GLY A 17 0.68 21.65 -12.27
CA GLY A 17 -0.43 21.36 -13.19
C GLY A 17 -1.28 20.16 -12.76
N PRO A 18 -2.45 19.97 -13.39
CA PRO A 18 -3.29 18.82 -13.15
C PRO A 18 -2.66 17.54 -13.70
N ASP A 19 -2.71 16.47 -12.92
CA ASP A 19 -2.35 15.12 -13.35
C ASP A 19 -3.44 14.14 -12.91
N ARG A 20 -3.83 13.26 -13.83
CA ARG A 20 -4.88 12.26 -13.62
C ARG A 20 -4.40 10.93 -14.17
N CYS A 21 -4.04 10.02 -13.26
CA CYS A 21 -3.58 8.69 -13.56
C CYS A 21 -4.35 7.67 -12.69
N GLY A 22 -5.27 6.92 -13.29
CA GLY A 22 -6.07 5.91 -12.58
C GLY A 22 -6.87 6.50 -11.42
N SER A 23 -6.59 6.05 -10.19
CA SER A 23 -7.21 6.52 -8.95
C SER A 23 -6.58 7.80 -8.37
N THR A 24 -5.51 8.30 -8.98
CA THR A 24 -4.82 9.52 -8.55
C THR A 24 -5.21 10.70 -9.43
N ASP A 25 -5.75 11.76 -8.84
CA ASP A 25 -6.26 12.94 -9.55
C ASP A 25 -5.89 14.25 -8.84
N ARG A 26 -4.61 14.61 -8.84
CA ARG A 26 -4.11 15.76 -8.06
C ARG A 26 -3.53 16.87 -8.94
N VAL A 27 -3.64 18.10 -8.49
CA VAL A 27 -2.88 19.22 -9.05
C VAL A 27 -1.50 19.23 -8.41
N HIS A 28 -0.49 18.80 -9.14
CA HIS A 28 0.88 18.80 -8.68
C HIS A 28 1.35 20.22 -8.42
N PHE A 29 2.05 20.38 -7.30
CA PHE A 29 2.95 21.48 -7.07
C PHE A 29 4.23 20.89 -6.48
N ILE A 30 5.28 20.82 -7.30
CA ILE A 30 6.56 20.24 -6.94
C ILE A 30 7.62 21.34 -7.02
N LEU A 31 8.36 21.52 -5.94
CA LEU A 31 9.50 22.41 -5.86
C LEU A 31 10.77 21.57 -5.80
N ARG A 32 11.70 21.81 -6.71
CA ARG A 32 13.03 21.20 -6.63
C ARG A 32 13.93 22.07 -5.75
N HIS A 33 14.30 21.57 -4.58
CA HIS A 33 15.13 22.28 -3.61
C HIS A 33 16.52 21.66 -3.55
N ARG A 34 17.55 22.52 -3.52
CA ARG A 34 18.93 22.08 -3.32
C ARG A 34 19.28 22.17 -1.84
N SER A 35 19.62 21.04 -1.22
CA SER A 35 20.09 21.04 0.15
C SER A 35 21.36 21.88 0.29
N PRO A 36 21.41 22.87 1.19
CA PRO A 36 22.62 23.66 1.41
C PRO A 36 23.74 22.86 2.09
N VAL A 37 23.41 21.73 2.73
CA VAL A 37 24.37 20.88 3.46
C VAL A 37 24.95 19.82 2.53
N THR A 38 24.11 19.01 1.89
CA THR A 38 24.56 17.88 1.06
C THR A 38 24.79 18.29 -0.40
N GLY A 39 24.26 19.44 -0.83
CA GLY A 39 24.32 19.90 -2.21
C GLY A 39 23.43 19.13 -3.18
N ALA A 40 22.73 18.10 -2.71
CA ALA A 40 21.82 17.25 -3.47
C ALA A 40 20.52 17.99 -3.79
N TRP A 41 19.93 17.65 -4.94
CA TRP A 41 18.62 18.16 -5.34
C TRP A 41 17.54 17.16 -4.96
N GLU A 42 16.51 17.64 -4.29
CA GLU A 42 15.36 16.85 -3.89
C GLU A 42 14.07 17.49 -4.40
N GLU A 43 13.13 16.65 -4.81
CA GLU A 43 11.78 17.06 -5.17
C GLU A 43 10.94 17.11 -3.90
N LYS A 44 10.24 18.24 -3.71
CA LYS A 44 9.39 18.51 -2.56
C LYS A 44 7.97 18.68 -3.11
N HIS A 45 7.07 17.76 -2.77
CA HIS A 45 5.71 17.70 -3.29
C HIS A 45 4.73 18.38 -2.33
N LEU A 46 3.70 19.05 -2.84
CA LEU A 46 2.62 19.51 -1.98
C LEU A 46 1.87 18.33 -1.36
N ARG A 47 1.84 18.25 -0.02
CA ARG A 47 1.22 17.15 0.74
C ARG A 47 -0.28 17.02 0.44
N ASP A 48 -1.02 18.09 0.68
CA ASP A 48 -2.48 18.14 0.51
C ASP A 48 -2.85 18.76 -0.84
N ALA A 49 -2.38 18.14 -1.91
CA ALA A 49 -2.63 18.61 -3.28
C ALA A 49 -4.13 18.57 -3.62
N PRO A 50 -4.71 19.66 -4.16
CA PRO A 50 -6.14 19.70 -4.46
C PRO A 50 -6.47 18.82 -5.66
N PRO A 51 -7.67 18.23 -5.70
CA PRO A 51 -8.05 17.34 -6.78
C PRO A 51 -8.30 18.08 -8.09
N VAL A 52 -8.12 17.38 -9.21
CA VAL A 52 -8.42 17.89 -10.54
C VAL A 52 -9.93 17.91 -10.77
N PRO A 53 -10.55 19.04 -11.17
CA PRO A 53 -11.96 19.10 -11.55
C PRO A 53 -12.39 17.96 -12.47
N GLY A 54 -13.51 17.30 -12.12
CA GLY A 54 -13.99 16.09 -12.78
C GLY A 54 -14.81 16.31 -14.06
N ASP A 55 -15.10 17.57 -14.43
CA ASP A 55 -15.92 17.87 -15.59
C ASP A 55 -15.09 17.99 -16.90
N ARG A 56 -15.77 18.20 -18.04
CA ARG A 56 -15.16 18.30 -19.37
C ARG A 56 -15.00 19.74 -19.86
N ARG A 57 -15.02 20.73 -18.97
CA ARG A 57 -14.90 22.15 -19.28
C ARG A 57 -13.45 22.59 -19.14
N THR A 58 -13.15 23.75 -19.73
CA THR A 58 -11.85 24.39 -19.56
C THR A 58 -11.77 24.96 -18.14
N HIS A 59 -10.70 24.61 -17.42
CA HIS A 59 -10.39 25.15 -16.09
C HIS A 59 -9.08 25.94 -16.13
N LEU A 60 -9.00 26.98 -15.30
CA LEU A 60 -7.81 27.81 -15.15
C LEU A 60 -7.06 27.41 -13.88
N TYR A 61 -5.79 27.01 -14.03
CA TYR A 61 -4.89 26.70 -12.92
C TYR A 61 -3.91 27.86 -12.71
N GLY A 62 -3.78 28.30 -11.47
CA GLY A 62 -2.84 29.35 -11.08
C GLY A 62 -2.01 28.94 -9.88
N LEU A 63 -0.71 29.21 -9.94
CA LEU A 63 0.22 29.07 -8.82
C LEU A 63 0.78 30.45 -8.50
N LEU A 64 0.64 30.88 -7.25
CA LEU A 64 1.23 32.11 -6.74
C LEU A 64 2.26 31.74 -5.68
N VAL A 65 3.53 32.04 -5.90
CA VAL A 65 4.61 31.84 -4.92
C VAL A 65 5.15 33.21 -4.54
N ARG A 66 5.19 33.49 -3.23
CA ARG A 66 5.60 34.78 -2.70
C ARG A 66 7.00 34.71 -2.10
N PRO A 67 7.73 35.84 -2.02
CA PRO A 67 9.06 35.90 -1.40
C PRO A 67 9.08 35.61 0.10
N ASP A 68 7.93 35.66 0.77
CA ASP A 68 7.76 35.31 2.20
C ASP A 68 7.58 33.79 2.42
N ASN A 69 7.95 32.98 1.42
CA ASN A 69 7.80 31.52 1.39
C ASN A 69 6.36 31.00 1.46
N HIS A 70 5.35 31.85 1.22
CA HIS A 70 3.97 31.39 1.12
C HIS A 70 3.56 31.11 -0.33
N PHE A 71 2.65 30.16 -0.51
CA PHE A 71 2.07 29.85 -1.82
C PHE A 71 0.54 29.80 -1.78
N GLU A 72 -0.06 29.96 -2.96
CA GLU A 72 -1.47 29.69 -3.22
C GLU A 72 -1.62 28.94 -4.54
N VAL A 73 -2.33 27.82 -4.50
CA VAL A 73 -2.85 27.12 -5.68
C VAL A 73 -4.29 27.54 -5.89
N ARG A 74 -4.61 28.04 -7.09
CA ARG A 74 -5.93 28.49 -7.49
C ARG A 74 -6.45 27.66 -8.65
N ILE A 75 -7.74 27.31 -8.59
CA ILE A 75 -8.48 26.70 -9.68
C ILE A 75 -9.70 27.57 -9.95
N ASP A 76 -9.85 28.04 -11.19
CA ASP A 76 -10.90 28.97 -11.63
C ASP A 76 -10.97 30.25 -10.78
N GLY A 77 -9.79 30.77 -10.42
CA GLY A 77 -9.62 31.98 -9.60
C GLY A 77 -9.89 31.79 -8.11
N ARG A 78 -10.32 30.60 -7.67
CA ARG A 78 -10.57 30.27 -6.25
C ARG A 78 -9.36 29.58 -5.64
N VAL A 79 -8.96 29.99 -4.44
CA VAL A 79 -7.90 29.32 -3.68
C VAL A 79 -8.37 27.91 -3.30
N ARG A 80 -7.51 26.92 -3.56
CA ARG A 80 -7.75 25.50 -3.30
C ARG A 80 -6.73 24.89 -2.35
N ALA A 81 -5.50 25.38 -2.39
CA ALA A 81 -4.49 25.10 -1.38
C ALA A 81 -3.68 26.37 -1.13
N SER A 82 -3.26 26.59 0.10
CA SER A 82 -2.42 27.71 0.51
C SER A 82 -1.65 27.34 1.75
N GLY A 83 -0.43 27.84 1.90
CA GLY A 83 0.37 27.58 3.09
C GLY A 83 1.81 28.08 2.94
N SER A 84 2.65 27.67 3.88
CA SER A 84 4.09 27.87 3.84
C SER A 84 4.77 26.73 3.07
N LEU A 85 5.70 27.07 2.17
CA LEU A 85 6.55 26.10 1.47
C LEU A 85 7.38 25.25 2.45
N LEU A 86 7.67 25.77 3.64
CA LEU A 86 8.52 25.08 4.62
C LEU A 86 7.78 23.93 5.32
N GLU A 87 6.45 24.03 5.41
CA GLU A 87 5.61 23.13 6.23
C GLU A 87 4.69 22.25 5.38
N ALA A 88 4.21 22.76 4.25
CA ALA A 88 3.20 22.09 3.41
C ALA A 88 3.79 21.10 2.40
N MET A 89 5.11 20.99 2.34
CA MET A 89 5.81 20.14 1.38
C MET A 89 6.19 18.79 2.01
N ASP A 90 6.24 17.77 1.18
CA ASP A 90 6.61 16.41 1.50
C ASP A 90 7.60 15.86 0.45
N PRO A 91 8.83 15.47 0.83
CA PRO A 91 9.42 15.64 2.16
C PRO A 91 9.51 17.12 2.58
N PRO A 92 9.66 17.42 3.88
CA PRO A 92 9.77 18.80 4.33
C PRO A 92 11.02 19.48 3.76
N VAL A 93 10.94 20.80 3.54
CA VAL A 93 12.08 21.58 3.01
C VAL A 93 13.21 21.64 4.03
N ASN A 94 12.85 21.84 5.30
CA ASN A 94 13.78 21.76 6.41
C ASN A 94 13.77 20.34 6.98
N PRO A 95 14.93 19.78 7.35
CA PRO A 95 14.97 18.55 8.12
C PRO A 95 14.20 18.72 9.45
N PRO A 96 13.69 17.63 10.03
CA PRO A 96 13.05 17.68 11.35
C PRO A 96 14.03 18.22 12.40
N GLU A 97 13.50 18.93 13.40
CA GLU A 97 14.31 19.48 14.49
C GLU A 97 14.94 18.37 15.35
N GLU A 98 14.26 17.23 15.43
CA GLU A 98 14.68 16.05 16.20
C GLU A 98 14.79 14.84 15.26
N VAL A 99 15.80 14.01 15.48
CA VAL A 99 16.02 12.75 14.77
C VAL A 99 16.25 11.64 15.80
N ASP A 100 15.75 10.44 15.52
CA ASP A 100 15.97 9.28 16.39
C ASP A 100 17.46 8.93 16.46
N ASP A 101 17.94 8.57 17.65
CA ASP A 101 19.33 8.18 17.84
C ASP A 101 19.57 6.79 17.21
N PRO A 102 20.44 6.67 16.18
CA PRO A 102 20.71 5.38 15.54
C PRO A 102 21.42 4.38 16.46
N ALA A 103 21.97 4.82 17.60
CA ALA A 103 22.55 3.94 18.61
C ALA A 103 21.53 3.46 19.64
N ASP A 104 20.31 4.01 19.65
CA ASP A 104 19.26 3.56 20.55
C ASP A 104 18.75 2.18 20.12
N THR A 105 18.64 1.28 21.09
CA THR A 105 18.15 -0.07 20.85
C THR A 105 17.18 -0.42 21.95
N ARG A 106 16.06 -1.02 21.55
CA ARG A 106 15.06 -1.47 22.49
C ARG A 106 15.69 -2.43 23.52
N PRO A 107 15.52 -2.20 24.83
CA PRO A 107 15.95 -3.13 25.86
C PRO A 107 15.34 -4.52 25.70
N SER A 108 16.05 -5.57 26.12
CA SER A 108 15.57 -6.95 25.98
C SER A 108 14.38 -7.29 26.88
N ASP A 109 14.14 -6.48 27.92
CA ASP A 109 13.01 -6.58 28.87
C ASP A 109 11.83 -5.67 28.48
N TRP A 110 11.89 -5.02 27.32
CA TRP A 110 10.83 -4.13 26.87
C TRP A 110 9.58 -4.91 26.44
N VAL A 111 8.52 -4.83 27.24
CA VAL A 111 7.24 -5.49 26.95
C VAL A 111 6.37 -4.61 26.06
N GLU A 112 6.11 -5.06 24.84
CA GLU A 112 5.18 -4.39 23.90
C GLU A 112 3.73 -4.90 23.98
N LEU A 113 3.50 -5.93 24.80
CA LEU A 113 2.20 -6.55 24.93
C LEU A 113 1.24 -5.58 25.60
N ARG A 114 0.23 -5.14 24.85
CA ARG A 114 -0.85 -4.27 25.36
C ARG A 114 -1.74 -4.98 26.40
N LEU A 115 -1.82 -6.30 26.31
CA LEU A 115 -2.57 -7.18 27.19
C LEU A 115 -1.65 -8.34 27.57
N ILE A 116 -1.68 -8.73 28.84
CA ILE A 116 -0.99 -9.91 29.37
C ILE A 116 -2.03 -10.87 29.91
N ASP A 117 -1.72 -12.17 29.87
CA ASP A 117 -2.54 -13.18 30.52
C ASP A 117 -2.59 -12.91 32.02
N ASP A 118 -3.78 -13.05 32.62
CA ASP A 118 -3.96 -12.87 34.05
C ASP A 118 -3.20 -13.99 34.79
N PRO A 119 -2.18 -13.66 35.60
CA PRO A 119 -1.40 -14.68 36.31
C PRO A 119 -2.21 -15.44 37.36
N GLU A 120 -3.37 -14.94 37.79
CA GLU A 120 -4.27 -15.60 38.74
C GLU A 120 -5.31 -16.48 38.05
N ALA A 121 -5.49 -16.35 36.73
CA ALA A 121 -6.44 -17.16 35.97
C ALA A 121 -5.92 -18.59 35.81
N GLN A 122 -6.70 -19.55 36.31
CA GLN A 122 -6.45 -20.98 36.12
C GLN A 122 -7.45 -21.53 35.12
N ARG A 123 -6.99 -22.40 34.21
CA ARG A 123 -7.86 -23.14 33.30
C ARG A 123 -8.90 -23.92 34.14
N PRO A 124 -10.21 -23.74 33.92
CA PRO A 124 -11.24 -24.50 34.63
C PRO A 124 -11.12 -26.01 34.37
N ALA A 125 -11.53 -26.83 35.34
CA ALA A 125 -11.40 -28.29 35.25
C ALA A 125 -12.33 -28.94 34.21
N ASP A 126 -13.37 -28.22 33.77
CA ASP A 126 -14.34 -28.61 32.74
C ASP A 126 -14.03 -27.97 31.37
N TRP A 127 -12.96 -27.18 31.27
CA TRP A 127 -12.54 -26.56 30.03
C TRP A 127 -11.79 -27.58 29.18
N GLY A 128 -12.58 -28.36 28.42
CA GLY A 128 -12.19 -29.25 27.33
C GLY A 128 -10.82 -29.90 27.52
N ASP A 129 -10.80 -31.12 28.05
CA ASP A 129 -9.62 -31.97 27.95
C ASP A 129 -9.10 -31.90 26.51
N GLU A 130 -7.80 -31.62 26.31
CA GLU A 130 -7.16 -31.48 24.98
C GLU A 130 -7.34 -32.72 24.08
N ASP A 131 -7.93 -33.78 24.62
CA ASP A 131 -8.25 -35.04 24.00
C ASP A 131 -9.69 -35.13 23.43
N GLU A 132 -10.57 -34.14 23.63
CA GLU A 132 -11.90 -34.14 23.02
C GLU A 132 -11.84 -33.67 21.56
N PRO A 133 -12.27 -34.50 20.58
CA PRO A 133 -12.21 -34.13 19.17
C PRO A 133 -13.26 -33.07 18.83
N GLU A 134 -12.90 -32.12 17.94
CA GLU A 134 -13.82 -31.07 17.43
C GLU A 134 -15.09 -31.66 16.79
N PHE A 135 -14.98 -32.87 16.22
CA PHE A 135 -16.10 -33.60 15.62
C PHE A 135 -16.25 -34.98 16.25
N VAL A 136 -17.47 -35.30 16.70
CA VAL A 136 -17.86 -36.63 17.15
C VAL A 136 -18.74 -37.32 16.09
N PRO A 137 -18.54 -38.62 15.80
CA PRO A 137 -19.41 -39.34 14.89
C PRO A 137 -20.86 -39.38 15.38
N ASP A 138 -21.82 -39.12 14.49
CA ASP A 138 -23.24 -39.22 14.81
C ASP A 138 -23.63 -40.71 14.98
N SER A 139 -24.00 -41.08 16.20
CA SER A 139 -24.38 -42.45 16.57
C SER A 139 -25.71 -42.92 15.94
N THR A 140 -26.49 -42.01 15.36
CA THR A 140 -27.77 -42.29 14.71
C THR A 140 -27.71 -42.32 13.19
N ALA A 141 -26.57 -41.92 12.61
CA ALA A 141 -26.38 -41.90 11.16
C ALA A 141 -26.38 -43.33 10.59
N GLN A 142 -27.19 -43.55 9.55
CA GLN A 142 -27.24 -44.81 8.80
C GLN A 142 -26.85 -44.56 7.35
N ARG A 143 -26.15 -45.53 6.76
CA ARG A 143 -25.79 -45.46 5.33
C ARG A 143 -27.06 -45.61 4.48
N PRO A 144 -27.25 -44.78 3.44
CA PRO A 144 -28.42 -44.89 2.56
C PRO A 144 -28.49 -46.22 1.80
N ASP A 145 -29.71 -46.70 1.51
CA ASP A 145 -29.96 -47.99 0.82
C ASP A 145 -29.30 -48.11 -0.56
N GLY A 146 -29.02 -47.00 -1.23
CA GLY A 146 -28.39 -46.94 -2.56
C GLY A 146 -26.87 -46.72 -2.55
N TRP A 147 -26.21 -46.82 -1.39
CA TRP A 147 -24.78 -46.56 -1.27
C TRP A 147 -23.94 -47.69 -1.90
N ASN A 148 -23.22 -47.38 -2.96
CA ASN A 148 -22.28 -48.31 -3.60
C ASN A 148 -20.87 -48.15 -2.99
N GLU A 149 -20.40 -49.11 -2.20
CA GLU A 149 -19.04 -49.10 -1.62
C GLU A 149 -17.94 -49.44 -2.63
N GLU A 150 -18.29 -50.11 -3.72
CA GLU A 150 -17.33 -50.56 -4.74
C GLU A 150 -17.05 -49.45 -5.78
N ALA A 151 -17.86 -48.39 -5.79
CA ALA A 151 -17.64 -47.25 -6.65
C ALA A 151 -16.43 -46.43 -6.16
N PRO A 152 -15.51 -46.02 -7.05
CA PRO A 152 -14.40 -45.17 -6.67
C PRO A 152 -14.93 -43.82 -6.16
N PHE A 153 -14.36 -43.32 -5.06
CA PHE A 153 -14.73 -42.04 -4.46
C PHE A 153 -14.38 -40.84 -5.35
N GLN A 154 -13.34 -40.98 -6.16
CA GLN A 154 -12.86 -40.00 -7.13
C GLN A 154 -12.49 -40.73 -8.42
N ILE A 155 -12.90 -40.17 -9.55
CA ILE A 155 -12.50 -40.66 -10.87
C ILE A 155 -11.31 -39.78 -11.30
N LEU A 156 -10.16 -40.40 -11.58
CA LEU A 156 -8.97 -39.66 -12.00
C LEU A 156 -8.98 -39.41 -13.51
N ALA A 157 -8.58 -38.21 -13.91
CA ALA A 157 -8.46 -37.81 -15.30
C ALA A 157 -7.34 -38.58 -16.01
N GLU A 158 -7.61 -39.03 -17.23
CA GLU A 158 -6.59 -39.64 -18.08
C GLU A 158 -5.61 -38.59 -18.61
N ARG A 159 -4.33 -38.96 -18.68
CA ARG A 159 -3.27 -38.08 -19.20
C ARG A 159 -3.58 -37.68 -20.65
N PRO A 160 -3.58 -36.38 -20.99
CA PRO A 160 -3.71 -35.92 -22.37
C PRO A 160 -2.63 -36.53 -23.26
N ARG A 161 -2.98 -36.86 -24.50
CA ARG A 161 -2.06 -37.52 -25.45
C ARG A 161 -0.92 -36.62 -25.90
N ASP A 162 -1.10 -35.32 -25.78
CA ASP A 162 -0.18 -34.24 -26.16
C ASP A 162 0.67 -33.71 -25.00
N TRP A 163 0.55 -34.29 -23.80
CA TRP A 163 1.33 -33.88 -22.64
C TRP A 163 2.80 -34.31 -22.73
N ASP A 164 3.72 -33.35 -22.59
CA ASP A 164 5.16 -33.57 -22.58
C ASP A 164 5.75 -33.21 -21.21
N ASP A 165 6.25 -34.19 -20.47
CA ASP A 165 6.73 -33.95 -19.09
C ASP A 165 7.97 -33.02 -19.03
N ALA A 166 8.70 -32.84 -20.14
CA ALA A 166 9.86 -31.95 -20.20
C ALA A 166 9.46 -30.48 -20.40
N GLU A 167 8.34 -30.22 -21.08
CA GLU A 167 7.85 -28.86 -21.38
C GLU A 167 6.71 -28.44 -20.44
N ASP A 168 5.80 -29.37 -20.10
CA ASP A 168 4.59 -29.13 -19.30
C ASP A 168 4.75 -29.53 -17.82
N GLY A 169 5.83 -30.26 -17.47
CA GLY A 169 6.08 -30.81 -16.13
C GLY A 169 5.44 -32.18 -15.90
N GLU A 170 5.71 -32.82 -14.76
CA GLU A 170 5.15 -34.14 -14.42
C GLU A 170 3.62 -34.09 -14.35
N TRP A 171 2.94 -34.99 -15.08
CA TRP A 171 1.48 -35.04 -15.09
C TRP A 171 0.91 -35.55 -13.76
N GLU A 172 0.12 -34.72 -13.09
CA GLU A 172 -0.70 -35.11 -11.94
C GLU A 172 -2.18 -35.23 -12.34
N PRO A 173 -2.79 -36.43 -12.25
CA PRO A 173 -4.18 -36.61 -12.63
C PRO A 173 -5.12 -35.86 -11.68
N THR A 174 -5.99 -35.03 -12.24
CA THR A 174 -7.03 -34.33 -11.48
C THR A 174 -8.27 -35.18 -11.31
N VAL A 175 -9.09 -34.86 -10.31
CA VAL A 175 -10.39 -35.53 -10.12
C VAL A 175 -11.39 -34.99 -11.14
N VAL A 176 -12.11 -35.89 -11.82
CA VAL A 176 -13.17 -35.62 -12.81
C VAL A 176 -14.54 -35.60 -12.16
#